data_AF-A0A139NHC1-F1
#
_entry.id   AF-A0A139NHC1-F1
#
_cell.length_a   1.000
_cell.length_b   1.000
_cell.length_c   1.000
_cell.angle_alpha   90.00
_cell.angle_beta   90.00
_cell.angle_gamma   90.00
#
_symmetry.space_group_name_H-M   'P 1'
#
loop_
_entity.id
_entity.type
_entity.pdbx_description
1 polymer ?
#
loop_
_entity_poly.entity_id
_entity_poly.type
_entity_poly.pdbx_seq_one_letter_code
_entity_poly.pdbx_strand_id
1 'polypeptide(L)'
;MAKVSQAELVKGYEGEIAYQKHMLENIGRWLSLSFGLTMLGAVILYFYSSVYWVAVAVGIATAAFGLITVLLGYVIYRGRRNLQKVIDDFEQKLNA
;
A
#
# COMPACT_ATOMS: atom_id res chain seq x y z
N MET A 1 25.72 -27.29 -2.46
CA MET A 1 24.82 -26.28 -1.85
C MET A 1 25.07 -26.29 -0.35
N ALA A 2 25.32 -25.14 0.26
CA ALA A 2 25.46 -25.06 1.72
C ALA A 2 24.12 -25.45 2.38
N LYS A 3 24.15 -26.33 3.39
CA LYS A 3 22.97 -26.60 4.22
C LYS A 3 22.68 -25.33 5.02
N VAL A 4 21.61 -24.62 4.68
CA VAL A 4 21.06 -23.55 5.51
C VAL A 4 20.62 -24.18 6.83
N SER A 5 21.01 -23.59 7.96
CA SER A 5 20.57 -24.09 9.26
C SER A 5 19.08 -23.79 9.48
N GLN A 6 18.39 -24.61 10.26
CA GLN A 6 16.96 -24.37 10.58
C GLN A 6 16.73 -22.99 11.22
N ALA A 7 17.68 -22.53 12.04
CA ALA A 7 17.64 -21.20 12.65
C ALA A 7 17.74 -20.07 11.61
N GLU A 8 18.61 -20.21 10.61
CA GLU A 8 18.73 -19.23 9.52
C GLU A 8 17.48 -19.22 8.62
N LEU A 9 16.87 -20.39 8.38
CA LEU A 9 15.64 -20.50 7.61
C LEU A 9 14.50 -19.77 8.31
N VAL A 10 14.25 -20.08 9.60
CA VAL A 10 13.22 -19.42 10.41
C VAL A 10 13.41 -17.91 10.42
N LYS A 11 14.63 -17.46 10.73
CA LYS A 11 14.95 -16.02 10.77
C LYS A 11 14.72 -15.33 9.42
N GLY A 12 15.02 -16.01 8.31
CA GLY A 12 14.77 -15.49 6.96
C GLY A 12 13.28 -15.26 6.68
N TYR A 13 12.44 -16.25 6.98
CA TYR A 13 10.99 -16.14 6.78
C TYR A 13 10.34 -15.10 7.69
N GLU A 14 10.71 -15.05 8.97
CA GLU A 14 10.21 -14.04 9.89
C GLU A 14 10.53 -12.62 9.38
N GLY A 15 11.74 -12.43 8.85
CA GLY A 15 12.16 -11.17 8.25
C GLY A 15 11.30 -10.77 7.04
N GLU A 16 11.10 -11.69 6.09
CA GLU A 16 10.30 -11.42 4.88
C GLU A 16 8.82 -11.17 5.21
N ILE A 17 8.25 -11.95 6.13
CA ILE A 17 6.87 -11.79 6.59
C ILE A 17 6.69 -10.43 7.27
N ALA A 18 7.61 -10.04 8.15
CA ALA A 18 7.59 -8.74 8.81
C ALA A 18 7.71 -7.59 7.80
N TYR A 19 8.63 -7.72 6.85
CA TYR A 19 8.81 -6.75 5.77
C TYR A 19 7.53 -6.57 4.95
N GLN A 20 6.93 -7.66 4.47
CA GLN A 20 5.73 -7.58 3.65
C GLN A 20 4.51 -7.05 4.42
N LYS A 21 4.36 -7.38 5.70
CA LYS A 21 3.34 -6.77 6.58
C LYS A 21 3.54 -5.26 6.68
N HIS A 22 4.77 -4.82 6.97
CA HIS A 22 5.08 -3.40 7.08
C HIS A 22 4.89 -2.64 5.75
N MET A 23 5.28 -3.25 4.62
CA MET A 23 5.03 -2.72 3.29
C MET A 23 3.53 -2.52 3.04
N LEU A 24 2.70 -3.52 3.35
CA LEU A 24 1.24 -3.44 3.20
C LEU A 24 0.62 -2.35 4.08
N GLU A 25 1.09 -2.19 5.31
CA GLU A 25 0.67 -1.10 6.20
C GLU A 25 1.00 0.27 5.60
N ASN A 26 2.21 0.45 5.08
CA ASN A 26 2.60 1.71 4.46
C ASN A 26 1.73 2.03 3.25
N ILE A 27 1.46 1.05 2.37
CA ILE A 27 0.57 1.26 1.22
C ILE A 27 -0.85 1.62 1.68
N GLY A 28 -1.35 0.98 2.74
CA GLY A 28 -2.64 1.31 3.34
C GLY A 28 -2.70 2.75 3.91
N ARG A 29 -1.63 3.21 4.56
CA ARG A 29 -1.51 4.60 5.04
C ARG A 29 -1.50 5.59 3.87
N TRP A 30 -0.71 5.32 2.83
CA TRP A 30 -0.65 6.16 1.63
C TRP A 30 -2.01 6.26 0.93
N LEU A 31 -2.74 5.15 0.81
CA LEU A 31 -4.09 5.13 0.27
C LEU A 31 -5.07 5.95 1.13
N SER A 32 -4.95 5.87 2.45
CA SER A 32 -5.82 6.65 3.35
C SER A 32 -5.53 8.15 3.27
N LEU A 33 -4.25 8.53 3.21
CA LEU A 33 -3.82 9.92 3.05
C LEU A 33 -4.25 10.49 1.69
N SER A 34 -4.19 9.68 0.62
CA SER A 34 -4.62 10.15 -0.70
C SER A 34 -6.11 10.45 -0.74
N PHE A 35 -6.96 9.62 -0.12
CA PHE A 35 -8.38 9.92 -0.01
C PHE A 35 -8.65 11.21 0.76
N GLY A 36 -7.95 11.43 1.89
CA GLY A 36 -8.05 12.70 2.63
C GLY A 36 -7.66 13.91 1.78
N LEU A 37 -6.55 13.81 1.04
CA LEU A 37 -6.08 14.89 0.15
C LEU A 37 -7.07 15.15 -1.00
N THR A 38 -7.62 14.11 -1.62
CA THR A 38 -8.62 14.24 -2.68
C THR A 38 -9.92 14.87 -2.15
N MET A 39 -10.36 14.52 -0.94
CA MET A 39 -11.51 15.16 -0.29
C MET A 39 -11.26 16.65 -0.04
N LEU A 40 -10.08 17.03 0.45
CA LEU A 40 -9.72 18.44 0.61
C LEU A 40 -9.75 19.19 -0.73
N GLY A 41 -9.24 18.58 -1.79
CA GLY A 41 -9.34 19.11 -3.16
C GLY A 41 -10.78 19.34 -3.62
N ALA A 42 -11.68 18.40 -3.33
CA ALA A 42 -13.10 18.52 -3.65
C ALA A 42 -13.78 19.66 -2.87
N VAL A 43 -13.45 19.84 -1.59
CA VAL A 43 -13.95 20.96 -0.77
C VAL A 43 -13.47 22.30 -1.34
N ILE A 44 -12.19 22.39 -1.73
CA ILE A 44 -11.63 23.59 -2.36
C ILE A 44 -12.36 23.92 -3.67
N LEU A 45 -12.62 22.92 -4.52
CA LEU A 45 -13.40 23.12 -5.75
C LEU A 45 -14.80 23.64 -5.47
N TYR A 46 -15.48 23.06 -4.48
CA TYR A 46 -16.85 23.41 -4.17
C TYR A 46 -16.98 24.88 -3.74
N PHE A 47 -16.11 25.36 -2.84
CA PHE A 47 -16.22 26.71 -2.29
C PHE A 47 -15.58 27.81 -3.15
N TYR A 48 -14.51 27.50 -3.89
CA TYR A 48 -13.63 28.54 -4.47
C TYR A 48 -13.54 28.52 -6.00
N SER A 49 -14.25 27.61 -6.68
CA SER A 49 -14.14 27.44 -8.14
C SER A 49 -14.59 28.67 -8.95
N SER A 50 -15.55 29.45 -8.45
CA SER A 50 -16.06 30.64 -9.14
C SER A 50 -15.20 31.88 -8.97
N VAL A 51 -14.28 31.87 -7.99
CA VAL A 51 -13.50 33.05 -7.58
C VAL A 51 -12.02 32.92 -7.96
N TYR A 52 -11.45 31.72 -7.79
CA TYR A 52 -10.01 31.50 -7.95
C TYR A 52 -9.73 30.36 -8.92
N TRP A 53 -9.21 30.69 -10.11
CA TRP A 53 -8.82 29.68 -11.11
C TRP A 53 -7.73 28.74 -10.58
N VAL A 54 -6.86 29.21 -9.67
CA VAL A 54 -5.85 28.37 -9.00
C VAL A 54 -6.50 27.29 -8.14
N ALA A 55 -7.61 27.60 -7.45
CA ALA A 55 -8.36 26.61 -6.67
C ALA A 55 -8.94 25.52 -7.57
N VAL A 56 -9.41 25.90 -8.76
CA VAL A 56 -9.84 24.94 -9.80
C VAL A 56 -8.70 24.02 -10.23
N ALA A 57 -7.52 24.59 -10.53
CA ALA A 57 -6.36 23.81 -10.94
C ALA A 57 -5.90 22.81 -9.86
N VAL A 58 -5.81 23.25 -8.59
CA VAL A 58 -5.43 22.39 -7.45
C VAL A 58 -6.45 21.28 -7.22
N GLY A 59 -7.74 21.61 -7.31
CA GLY A 59 -8.82 20.64 -7.21
C GLY A 59 -8.77 19.55 -8.27
N ILE A 60 -8.60 19.93 -9.53
CA ILE A 60 -8.46 18.97 -10.64
C ILE A 60 -7.21 18.10 -10.44
N ALA A 61 -6.08 18.69 -10.06
CA ALA A 61 -4.84 17.95 -9.82
C ALA A 61 -4.98 16.91 -8.71
N THR A 62 -5.60 17.28 -7.57
CA THR A 62 -5.82 16.38 -6.44
C THR A 62 -6.88 15.31 -6.71
N ALA A 63 -7.87 15.60 -7.55
CA ALA A 63 -8.83 14.60 -8.05
C ALA A 63 -8.14 13.58 -8.97
N ALA A 64 -7.33 14.03 -9.93
CA ALA A 64 -6.56 13.16 -10.81
C ALA A 64 -5.58 12.27 -10.03
N PHE A 65 -4.88 12.84 -9.03
CA PHE A 65 -4.06 12.08 -8.10
C PHE A 65 -4.86 11.00 -7.36
N GLY A 66 -6.04 11.35 -6.84
CA GLY A 66 -6.95 10.41 -6.18
C GLY A 66 -7.29 9.20 -7.04
N LEU A 67 -7.64 9.43 -8.31
CA LEU A 67 -7.94 8.36 -9.27
C LEU A 67 -6.77 7.40 -9.47
N ILE A 68 -5.53 7.92 -9.54
CA ILE A 68 -4.32 7.10 -9.65
C ILE A 68 -4.14 6.26 -8.38
N THR A 69 -4.39 6.84 -7.21
CA THR A 69 -4.17 6.14 -5.94
C THR A 69 -5.11 4.95 -5.70
N VAL A 70 -6.24 4.87 -6.40
CA VAL A 70 -7.12 3.69 -6.37
C VAL A 70 -6.38 2.41 -6.81
N LEU A 71 -5.37 2.53 -7.67
CA LEU A 71 -4.52 1.41 -8.08
C LEU A 71 -3.77 0.77 -6.91
N LEU A 72 -3.51 1.52 -5.83
CA LEU A 72 -2.91 0.97 -4.61
C LEU A 72 -3.81 -0.09 -3.96
N GLY A 73 -5.14 -0.02 -4.14
CA GLY A 73 -6.05 -1.07 -3.70
C GLY A 73 -5.74 -2.43 -4.35
N TYR A 74 -5.44 -2.43 -5.65
CA TYR A 74 -5.01 -3.64 -6.36
C TYR A 74 -3.62 -4.12 -5.90
N VAL A 75 -2.71 -3.19 -5.60
CA VAL A 75 -1.40 -3.53 -5.03
C VAL A 75 -1.55 -4.19 -3.66
N ILE A 76 -2.40 -3.66 -2.77
CA ILE A 76 -2.71 -4.26 -1.46
C ILE A 76 -3.29 -5.67 -1.65
N TYR A 77 -4.25 -5.83 -2.57
CA TYR A 77 -4.85 -7.13 -2.86
C TYR A 77 -3.79 -8.17 -3.27
N ARG A 78 -2.92 -7.83 -4.21
CA ARG A 78 -1.83 -8.74 -4.63
C ARG A 78 -0.80 -8.95 -3.52
N GLY A 79 -0.44 -7.91 -2.78
CA GLY A 79 0.53 -8.00 -1.69
C GLY A 79 0.06 -8.93 -0.56
N ARG A 80 -1.24 -8.90 -0.19
CA ARG A 80 -1.81 -9.85 0.78
C ARG A 80 -1.73 -11.29 0.29
N ARG A 81 -2.00 -11.54 -0.99
CA ARG A 81 -1.86 -12.89 -1.58
C ARG A 81 -0.40 -13.36 -1.62
N ASN A 82 0.55 -12.46 -1.86
CA ASN A 82 1.97 -12.81 -1.83
C ASN A 82 2.44 -13.12 -0.41
N LEU A 83 2.01 -12.33 0.58
CA LEU A 83 2.29 -12.59 1.98
C LEU A 83 1.76 -13.96 2.41
N GLN A 84 0.54 -14.32 2.00
CA GLN A 84 -0.01 -15.64 2.31
C GLN A 84 0.84 -16.76 1.72
N LYS A 85 1.29 -16.64 0.47
CA LYS A 85 2.16 -17.66 -0.15
C LYS A 85 3.49 -17.83 0.59
N VAL A 86 4.07 -16.75 1.10
CA VAL A 86 5.30 -16.80 1.89
C VAL A 86 5.05 -17.51 3.23
N ILE A 87 3.91 -17.25 3.87
CA ILE A 87 3.50 -17.93 5.10
C ILE A 87 3.26 -19.42 4.84
N ASP A 88 2.53 -19.77 3.77
CA ASP A 88 2.24 -21.16 3.42
C ASP A 88 3.53 -21.94 3.11
N ASP A 89 4.47 -21.33 2.38
CA ASP A 89 5.78 -21.92 2.08
C ASP A 89 6.64 -22.08 3.34
N PHE A 90 6.53 -21.14 4.29
CA PHE A 90 7.20 -21.25 5.59
C PHE A 90 6.67 -22.44 6.40
N GLU A 91 5.34 -22.56 6.52
CA GLU A 91 4.68 -23.64 7.24
C GLU A 91 5.02 -25.02 6.63
N GLN A 92 5.07 -25.11 5.30
CA GLN A 92 5.47 -26.34 4.62
C GLN A 92 6.91 -26.74 4.96
N LYS A 93 7.86 -25.80 5.00
CA LYS A 93 9.27 -26.09 5.30
C LYS A 93 9.54 -26.36 6.78
N LEU A 94 8.70 -25.84 7.68
CA LEU A 94 8.77 -26.18 9.11
C LEU A 94 8.29 -27.60 9.40
N ASN A 95 7.31 -28.08 8.62
CA ASN A 95 6.69 -29.40 8.81
C ASN A 95 7.32 -30.52 7.94
N ALA A 96 8.32 -30.18 7.10
CA ALA A 96 9.05 -31.10 6.24
C ALA A 96 10.34 -31.61 6.90
#